data_AF-A0AAD9MQI2-F1
#
_entry.id   AF-A0AAD9MQI2-F1
#
_cell.length_a   1.000
_cell.length_b   1.000
_cell.length_c   1.000
_cell.angle_alpha   90.00
_cell.angle_beta   90.00
_cell.angle_gamma   90.00
#
_symmetry.space_group_name_H-M   'P 1'
#
loop_
_entity.id
_entity.type
_entity.pdbx_description
1 polymer ?
#
loop_
_entity_poly.entity_id
_entity_poly.type
_entity_poly.pdbx_seq_one_letter_code
_entity_poly.pdbx_strand_id
1 'polypeptide(L)'
;MCKVSDMTTRFTCVTRYAGAKQLWSNTRLTAITELIPRRKGLSLYVRAKFVLNTLKTFFASADPSITTAHVPTEKVDSDGQRTALDHAIRMEVAEDAEMLWREMKNIQNGSIGMTHDGYLKLYQLSGPTLPQYDVILIDEAQDLTPAIADVLLNQPQPKILVGDPHQQIYSFRGAVNSMQLVNASHTFYLTQSFRFGPEIAFVAATCVEVLKGEKKTLVGNGIPGEFSLRETLGIYPMYSQWEVVVAR
;
A
#
# COMPACT_ATOMS: atom_id res chain seq x y z
N MET A 1 -21.99 2.93 7.57
CA MET A 1 -20.61 2.58 7.98
C MET A 1 -20.08 1.50 7.05
N CYS A 2 -18.99 1.78 6.34
CA CYS A 2 -18.23 0.80 5.56
C CYS A 2 -16.86 0.65 6.19
N LYS A 3 -16.37 -0.59 6.39
CA LYS A 3 -14.94 -0.85 6.55
C LYS A 3 -14.31 -1.12 5.19
N VAL A 4 -13.01 -0.84 5.07
CA VAL A 4 -12.23 -1.10 3.85
C VAL A 4 -12.25 -2.60 3.47
N SER A 5 -12.36 -3.50 4.45
CA SER A 5 -12.55 -4.95 4.27
C SER A 5 -13.86 -5.35 3.58
N ASP A 6 -14.91 -4.55 3.71
CA ASP A 6 -16.24 -4.90 3.18
C ASP A 6 -16.32 -4.63 1.67
N MET A 7 -15.48 -3.70 1.20
CA MET A 7 -15.40 -3.28 -0.20
C MET A 7 -14.92 -4.43 -1.09
N THR A 8 -13.76 -5.02 -0.76
CA THR A 8 -13.15 -6.12 -1.53
C THR A 8 -14.07 -7.32 -1.74
N THR A 9 -15.02 -7.55 -0.82
CA THR A 9 -15.87 -8.75 -0.82
C THR A 9 -17.15 -8.59 -1.67
N ARG A 10 -17.61 -7.36 -1.95
CA ARG A 10 -18.97 -7.13 -2.51
C ARG A 10 -19.03 -6.72 -3.99
N PHE A 11 -17.90 -6.54 -4.68
CA PHE A 11 -17.95 -6.04 -6.06
C PHE A 11 -18.17 -7.12 -7.13
N THR A 12 -18.94 -6.75 -8.16
CA THR A 12 -19.22 -7.55 -9.37
C THR A 12 -17.97 -7.97 -10.12
N CYS A 13 -16.90 -7.17 -10.04
CA CYS A 13 -15.59 -7.50 -10.60
C CYS A 13 -14.98 -8.75 -9.93
N VAL A 14 -14.92 -8.78 -8.60
CA VAL A 14 -14.30 -9.88 -7.83
C VAL A 14 -15.09 -11.17 -8.02
N THR A 15 -16.43 -11.12 -7.95
CA THR A 15 -17.28 -12.29 -8.20
C THR A 15 -17.15 -12.83 -9.63
N ARG A 16 -16.95 -11.97 -10.63
CA ARG A 16 -16.71 -12.36 -12.03
C ARG A 16 -15.37 -13.09 -12.23
N TYR A 17 -14.27 -12.56 -11.71
CA TYR A 17 -12.96 -13.24 -11.78
C TYR A 17 -12.89 -14.50 -10.89
N ALA A 18 -13.60 -14.52 -9.75
CA ALA A 18 -13.72 -15.70 -8.89
C ALA A 18 -14.48 -16.84 -9.59
N GLY A 19 -15.64 -16.55 -10.17
CA GLY A 19 -16.44 -17.54 -10.91
C GLY A 19 -15.71 -18.13 -12.12
N ALA A 20 -14.86 -17.33 -12.79
CA ALA A 20 -13.99 -17.77 -13.87
C ALA A 20 -12.71 -18.52 -13.39
N LYS A 21 -12.50 -18.69 -12.09
CA LYS A 21 -11.27 -19.24 -11.48
C LYS A 21 -9.98 -18.50 -11.86
N GLN A 22 -10.09 -17.20 -12.13
CA GLN A 22 -8.99 -16.35 -12.60
C GLN A 22 -8.38 -15.43 -11.54
N LEU A 23 -8.89 -15.39 -10.31
CA LEU A 23 -8.21 -14.71 -9.20
C LEU A 23 -6.97 -15.50 -8.78
N TRP A 24 -5.78 -14.93 -9.02
CA TRP A 24 -4.49 -15.53 -8.67
C TRP A 24 -3.82 -14.73 -7.54
N SER A 25 -3.22 -15.40 -6.57
CA SER A 25 -2.54 -14.75 -5.45
C SER A 25 -1.27 -13.99 -5.85
N ASN A 26 -0.57 -14.45 -6.91
CA ASN A 26 0.61 -13.80 -7.47
C ASN A 26 0.85 -14.27 -8.92
N THR A 27 1.39 -13.42 -9.78
CA THR A 27 1.74 -13.75 -11.16
C THR A 27 3.06 -14.52 -11.22
N ARG A 28 3.08 -15.69 -11.87
CA ARG A 28 4.31 -16.47 -12.09
C ARG A 28 5.16 -15.82 -13.19
N LEU A 29 6.46 -15.61 -12.94
CA LEU A 29 7.34 -14.99 -13.95
C LEU A 29 7.44 -15.80 -15.25
N THR A 30 7.29 -17.13 -15.20
CA THR A 30 7.31 -18.00 -16.39
C THR A 30 6.18 -17.67 -17.36
N ALA A 31 4.94 -17.54 -16.85
CA ALA A 31 3.79 -17.14 -17.66
C ALA A 31 3.98 -15.74 -18.28
N ILE A 32 4.66 -14.82 -17.58
CA ILE A 32 5.04 -13.52 -18.15
C ILE A 32 6.03 -13.71 -19.31
N THR A 33 7.09 -14.52 -19.13
CA THR A 33 8.09 -14.78 -20.19
C THR A 33 7.53 -15.54 -21.40
N GLU A 34 6.40 -16.22 -21.26
CA GLU A 34 5.67 -16.88 -22.36
C GLU A 34 4.77 -15.90 -23.14
N LEU A 35 4.32 -14.82 -22.51
CA LEU A 35 3.37 -13.84 -23.08
C LEU A 35 4.03 -12.58 -23.65
N ILE A 36 5.16 -12.11 -23.10
CA ILE A 36 5.81 -10.86 -23.56
C ILE A 36 6.65 -11.06 -24.84
N PRO A 37 6.70 -10.08 -25.76
CA PRO A 37 7.47 -10.19 -26.98
C PRO A 37 8.99 -10.21 -26.72
N ARG A 38 9.71 -10.99 -27.54
CA ARG A 38 11.17 -11.05 -27.50
C ARG A 38 11.78 -9.83 -28.22
N ARG A 39 12.16 -8.81 -27.46
CA ARG A 39 12.88 -7.62 -27.95
C ARG A 39 14.37 -7.67 -27.58
N LYS A 40 15.18 -6.76 -28.14
CA LYS A 40 16.62 -6.63 -27.84
C LYS A 40 16.84 -5.86 -26.52
N GLY A 41 18.10 -5.65 -26.13
CA GLY A 41 18.51 -4.80 -25.00
C GLY A 41 18.39 -5.42 -23.59
N LEU A 42 17.41 -6.28 -23.34
CA LEU A 42 17.23 -7.00 -22.07
C LEU A 42 17.07 -8.51 -22.29
N SER A 43 17.50 -9.32 -21.31
CA SER A 43 17.15 -10.73 -21.28
C SER A 43 15.67 -10.91 -20.90
N LEU A 44 15.04 -11.96 -21.43
CA LEU A 44 13.59 -12.19 -21.29
C LEU A 44 13.12 -12.23 -19.82
N TYR A 45 13.94 -12.81 -18.93
CA TYR A 45 13.66 -12.87 -17.49
C TYR A 45 13.77 -11.50 -16.79
N VAL A 46 14.79 -10.70 -17.10
CA VAL A 46 14.93 -9.33 -16.57
C VAL A 46 13.79 -8.44 -17.07
N ARG A 47 13.41 -8.61 -18.35
CA ARG A 47 12.29 -7.92 -18.96
C ARG A 47 10.95 -8.27 -18.28
N ALA A 48 10.69 -9.55 -18.04
CA ALA A 48 9.52 -10.00 -17.28
C ALA A 48 9.50 -9.47 -15.83
N LYS A 49 10.66 -9.39 -15.17
CA LYS A 49 10.79 -8.77 -13.84
C LYS A 49 10.43 -7.28 -13.87
N PHE A 50 10.87 -6.53 -14.89
CA PHE A 50 10.50 -5.11 -15.04
C PHE A 50 9.03 -4.91 -15.43
N VAL A 51 8.46 -5.74 -16.29
CA VAL A 51 7.02 -5.72 -16.60
C VAL A 51 6.19 -5.97 -15.33
N LEU A 52 6.54 -6.98 -14.52
CA LEU A 52 5.86 -7.25 -13.25
C LEU A 52 6.01 -6.08 -12.25
N ASN A 53 7.17 -5.44 -12.19
CA ASN A 53 7.37 -4.29 -11.31
C ASN A 53 6.58 -3.06 -11.79
N THR A 54 6.54 -2.82 -13.10
CA THR A 54 5.75 -1.76 -13.74
C THR A 54 4.27 -1.93 -13.42
N LEU A 55 3.73 -3.15 -13.56
CA LEU A 55 2.35 -3.46 -13.17
C LEU A 55 2.10 -3.22 -11.67
N LYS A 56 3.01 -3.63 -10.78
CA LYS A 56 2.86 -3.38 -9.33
C LYS A 56 2.84 -1.88 -9.01
N THR A 57 3.74 -1.10 -9.61
CA THR A 57 3.76 0.36 -9.45
C THR A 57 2.48 0.99 -9.99
N PHE A 58 1.97 0.53 -11.13
CA PHE A 58 0.71 1.01 -11.71
C PHE A 58 -0.53 0.63 -10.88
N PHE A 59 -0.59 -0.60 -10.35
CA PHE A 59 -1.67 -1.05 -9.47
C PHE A 59 -1.69 -0.29 -8.13
N ALA A 60 -0.56 0.26 -7.69
CA ALA A 60 -0.47 1.13 -6.52
C ALA A 60 -0.76 2.62 -6.83
N SER A 61 -0.47 3.09 -8.04
CA SER A 61 -0.68 4.50 -8.46
C SER A 61 -2.15 4.90 -8.61
N ALA A 62 -2.44 6.21 -8.61
CA ALA A 62 -3.75 6.74 -9.02
C ALA A 62 -3.92 6.82 -10.55
N ASP A 63 -2.81 6.79 -11.32
CA ASP A 63 -2.76 7.06 -12.76
C ASP A 63 -3.76 6.24 -13.59
N PRO A 64 -4.43 6.83 -14.61
CA PRO A 64 -5.45 6.14 -15.40
C PRO A 64 -4.90 5.08 -16.36
N SER A 65 -3.60 5.13 -16.68
CA SER A 65 -2.95 4.29 -17.69
C SER A 65 -1.48 4.03 -17.34
N ILE A 66 -0.90 2.94 -17.87
CA ILE A 66 0.53 2.65 -17.70
C ILE A 66 1.36 3.69 -18.46
N THR A 67 2.41 4.20 -17.83
CA THR A 67 3.35 5.20 -18.38
C THR A 67 4.78 4.84 -18.03
N THR A 68 5.78 5.44 -18.69
CA THR A 68 7.20 5.20 -18.36
C THR A 68 7.62 5.66 -16.97
N ALA A 69 6.82 6.48 -16.29
CA ALA A 69 7.03 6.82 -14.87
C ALA A 69 6.90 5.59 -13.95
N HIS A 70 6.09 4.60 -14.34
CA HIS A 70 5.93 3.34 -13.62
C HIS A 70 7.09 2.35 -13.87
N VAL A 71 7.89 2.58 -14.91
CA VAL A 71 8.97 1.66 -15.32
C VAL A 71 10.27 2.03 -14.59
N PRO A 72 10.96 1.06 -13.94
CA PRO A 72 12.22 1.29 -13.25
C PRO A 72 13.24 2.10 -14.06
N THR A 73 13.86 3.08 -13.40
CA THR A 73 14.90 3.95 -13.97
C THR A 73 16.28 3.30 -14.01
N GLU A 74 16.49 2.23 -13.25
CA GLU A 74 17.77 1.54 -13.08
C GLU A 74 17.60 0.03 -13.29
N LYS A 75 18.64 -0.61 -13.83
CA LYS A 75 18.86 -2.06 -13.74
C LYS A 75 19.96 -2.35 -12.74
N VAL A 76 19.85 -3.49 -12.06
CA VAL A 76 20.92 -4.07 -11.23
C VAL A 76 21.49 -5.27 -11.99
N ASP A 77 22.81 -5.35 -12.10
CA ASP A 77 23.51 -6.49 -12.71
C ASP A 77 23.93 -7.55 -11.68
N SER A 78 24.71 -8.55 -12.13
CA SER A 78 25.18 -9.67 -11.31
C SER A 78 26.09 -9.24 -10.16
N ASP A 79 26.82 -8.14 -10.34
CA ASP A 79 27.81 -7.61 -9.40
C ASP A 79 27.19 -6.56 -8.46
N GLY A 80 25.86 -6.42 -8.50
CA GLY A 80 25.08 -5.48 -7.69
C GLY A 80 25.16 -4.02 -8.15
N GLN A 81 25.84 -3.74 -9.27
CA GLN A 81 26.00 -2.37 -9.76
C GLN A 81 24.69 -1.88 -10.37
N ARG A 82 24.40 -0.59 -10.13
CA ARG A 82 23.23 0.07 -10.70
C ARG A 82 23.61 0.82 -11.95
N THR A 83 22.88 0.58 -13.03
CA THR A 83 23.07 1.30 -14.30
C THR A 83 21.72 1.83 -14.79
N ALA A 84 21.72 3.07 -15.30
CA ALA A 84 20.52 3.70 -15.83
C ALA A 84 19.91 2.87 -16.97
N LEU A 85 18.59 2.72 -16.95
CA LEU A 85 17.84 2.03 -17.99
C LEU A 85 17.44 3.04 -19.07
N ASP A 86 17.88 2.78 -20.31
CA ASP A 86 17.61 3.62 -21.47
C ASP A 86 16.11 3.90 -21.66
N HIS A 87 15.80 5.11 -22.15
CA HIS A 87 14.43 5.58 -22.33
C HIS A 87 13.65 4.78 -23.38
N ALA A 88 14.28 4.35 -24.48
CA ALA A 88 13.60 3.51 -25.46
C ALA A 88 13.26 2.13 -24.86
N ILE A 89 14.20 1.50 -24.12
CA ILE A 89 13.92 0.27 -23.38
C ILE A 89 12.78 0.47 -22.36
N ARG A 90 12.73 1.62 -21.66
CA ARG A 90 11.63 1.94 -20.75
C ARG A 90 10.27 2.09 -21.45
N MET A 91 10.23 2.73 -22.62
CA MET A 91 9.02 2.80 -23.46
C MET A 91 8.53 1.41 -23.86
N GLU A 92 9.41 0.56 -24.39
CA GLU A 92 9.02 -0.81 -24.77
C GLU A 92 8.52 -1.65 -23.58
N VAL A 93 9.06 -1.45 -22.37
CA VAL A 93 8.61 -2.17 -21.16
C VAL A 93 7.24 -1.69 -20.69
N ALA A 94 6.90 -0.41 -20.89
CA ALA A 94 5.55 0.10 -20.67
C ALA A 94 4.54 -0.50 -21.67
N GLU A 95 4.91 -0.62 -22.95
CA GLU A 95 4.10 -1.30 -23.97
C GLU A 95 3.84 -2.78 -23.61
N ASP A 96 4.89 -3.51 -23.21
CA ASP A 96 4.78 -4.92 -22.82
C ASP A 96 3.93 -5.09 -21.55
N ALA A 97 3.93 -4.10 -20.65
CA ALA A 97 3.08 -4.07 -19.46
C ALA A 97 1.61 -3.76 -19.78
N GLU A 98 1.29 -2.83 -20.68
CA GLU A 98 -0.11 -2.61 -21.11
C GLU A 98 -0.64 -3.78 -21.94
N MET A 99 0.21 -4.44 -22.74
CA MET A 99 -0.16 -5.71 -23.39
C MET A 99 -0.54 -6.76 -22.33
N LEU A 100 0.29 -6.97 -21.32
CA LEU A 100 0.03 -7.95 -20.28
C LEU A 100 -1.20 -7.57 -19.43
N TRP A 101 -1.40 -6.28 -19.15
CA TRP A 101 -2.58 -5.76 -18.48
C TRP A 101 -3.86 -6.06 -19.27
N ARG A 102 -3.84 -5.87 -20.60
CA ARG A 102 -4.96 -6.23 -21.48
C ARG A 102 -5.28 -7.72 -21.42
N GLU A 103 -4.28 -8.59 -21.38
CA GLU A 103 -4.52 -10.03 -21.24
C GLU A 103 -5.03 -10.42 -19.85
N MET A 104 -4.54 -9.80 -18.75
CA MET A 104 -5.13 -9.95 -17.42
C MET A 104 -6.60 -9.52 -17.36
N LYS A 105 -6.98 -8.49 -18.13
CA LYS A 105 -8.38 -8.04 -18.26
C LYS A 105 -9.25 -9.06 -19.02
N ASN A 106 -8.68 -9.96 -19.82
CA ASN A 106 -9.39 -10.89 -20.68
C ASN A 106 -9.81 -12.18 -19.96
N ILE A 107 -11.04 -12.22 -19.47
CA ILE A 107 -11.60 -13.34 -18.68
C ILE A 107 -11.72 -14.68 -19.45
N GLN A 108 -11.54 -14.68 -20.78
CA GLN A 108 -11.48 -15.91 -21.58
C GLN A 108 -10.04 -16.42 -21.77
N ASN A 109 -9.01 -15.63 -21.44
CA ASN A 109 -7.60 -16.01 -21.57
C ASN A 109 -7.11 -16.66 -20.27
N GLY A 110 -6.89 -17.98 -20.27
CA GLY A 110 -6.40 -18.72 -19.12
C GLY A 110 -4.90 -18.56 -18.81
N SER A 111 -4.12 -17.93 -19.69
CA SER A 111 -2.65 -17.87 -19.56
C SER A 111 -2.15 -16.95 -18.45
N ILE A 112 -2.95 -15.96 -18.03
CA ILE A 112 -2.62 -15.09 -16.89
C ILE A 112 -3.88 -14.68 -16.12
N GLY A 113 -3.91 -14.96 -14.81
CA GLY A 113 -4.99 -14.54 -13.92
C GLY A 113 -4.84 -13.11 -13.40
N MET A 114 -5.96 -12.55 -12.96
CA MET A 114 -6.05 -11.26 -12.28
C MET A 114 -5.50 -11.36 -10.85
N THR A 115 -4.65 -10.42 -10.44
CA THR A 115 -4.10 -10.36 -9.07
C THR A 115 -4.99 -9.56 -8.14
N HIS A 116 -4.74 -9.64 -6.83
CA HIS A 116 -5.42 -8.83 -5.82
C HIS A 116 -5.31 -7.33 -6.13
N ASP A 117 -4.08 -6.85 -6.30
CA ASP A 117 -3.78 -5.45 -6.58
C ASP A 117 -4.31 -5.02 -7.96
N GLY A 118 -4.37 -5.95 -8.93
CA GLY A 118 -4.94 -5.72 -10.25
C GLY A 118 -6.47 -5.51 -10.24
N TYR A 119 -7.24 -6.31 -9.50
CA TYR A 119 -8.69 -6.07 -9.42
C TYR A 119 -9.01 -4.80 -8.64
N LEU A 120 -8.19 -4.44 -7.64
CA LEU A 120 -8.28 -3.16 -6.94
C LEU A 120 -8.03 -1.99 -7.90
N LYS A 121 -7.05 -2.12 -8.81
CA LYS A 121 -6.84 -1.12 -9.87
C LYS A 121 -8.03 -1.02 -10.83
N LEU A 122 -8.64 -2.15 -11.24
CA LEU A 122 -9.89 -2.11 -12.02
C LEU A 122 -11.03 -1.43 -11.27
N TYR A 123 -11.11 -1.60 -9.95
CA TYR A 123 -12.11 -0.93 -9.14
C TYR A 123 -11.85 0.59 -9.08
N GLN A 124 -10.62 1.05 -8.85
CA GLN A 124 -10.27 2.48 -8.91
C GLN A 124 -10.59 3.10 -10.28
N LEU A 125 -10.15 2.45 -11.37
CA LEU A 125 -10.40 2.89 -12.74
C LEU A 125 -11.88 2.90 -13.14
N SER A 126 -12.78 2.31 -12.34
CA SER A 126 -14.23 2.37 -12.58
C SER A 126 -14.90 3.67 -12.10
N GLY A 127 -14.15 4.58 -11.45
CA GLY A 127 -14.68 5.82 -10.87
C GLY A 127 -15.77 5.58 -9.82
N PRO A 128 -15.56 4.70 -8.82
CA PRO A 128 -16.64 4.18 -8.01
C PRO A 128 -17.12 5.20 -6.98
N THR A 129 -18.43 5.38 -6.87
CA THR A 129 -19.07 6.18 -5.82
C THR A 129 -19.69 5.28 -4.76
N LEU A 130 -19.73 5.75 -3.50
CA LEU A 130 -20.23 4.99 -2.35
C LEU A 130 -21.49 5.61 -1.69
N PRO A 131 -22.52 6.03 -2.46
CA PRO A 131 -23.66 6.82 -1.95
C PRO A 131 -24.51 6.10 -0.88
N GLN A 132 -24.41 4.78 -0.76
CA GLN A 132 -25.13 3.96 0.21
C GLN A 132 -24.56 4.01 1.65
N TYR A 133 -23.55 4.85 1.90
CA TYR A 133 -22.99 5.08 3.23
C TYR A 133 -22.96 6.57 3.55
N ASP A 134 -23.22 6.90 4.82
CA ASP A 134 -23.22 8.26 5.35
C ASP A 134 -21.82 8.70 5.81
N VAL A 135 -21.00 7.74 6.28
CA VAL A 135 -19.65 7.92 6.81
C VAL A 135 -18.76 6.74 6.42
N ILE A 136 -17.53 7.04 6.01
CA ILE A 136 -16.48 6.07 5.67
C ILE A 136 -15.47 6.01 6.81
N LEU A 137 -15.11 4.79 7.25
CA LEU A 137 -14.12 4.55 8.28
C LEU A 137 -12.92 3.80 7.69
N ILE A 138 -11.74 4.38 7.83
CA ILE A 138 -10.49 3.93 7.21
C ILE A 138 -9.54 3.52 8.33
N ASP A 139 -9.28 2.22 8.41
CA ASP A 139 -8.36 1.58 9.35
C ASP A 139 -6.96 1.47 8.70
N GLU A 140 -5.88 1.51 9.50
CA GLU A 140 -4.48 1.47 9.04
C GLU A 140 -4.17 2.49 7.91
N ALA A 141 -4.69 3.71 8.04
CA ALA A 141 -4.69 4.72 6.99
C ALA A 141 -3.28 5.19 6.53
N GLN A 142 -2.23 4.87 7.28
CA GLN A 142 -0.84 5.10 6.87
C GLN A 142 -0.38 4.18 5.71
N ASP A 143 -0.95 2.97 5.56
CA ASP A 143 -0.46 1.97 4.60
C ASP A 143 -1.30 1.90 3.31
N LEU A 144 -2.17 2.89 3.07
CA LEU A 144 -2.92 3.04 1.81
C LEU A 144 -1.98 3.28 0.62
N THR A 145 -2.22 2.55 -0.48
CA THR A 145 -1.66 2.90 -1.79
C THR A 145 -2.45 4.07 -2.41
N PRO A 146 -1.81 4.92 -3.24
CA PRO A 146 -2.48 5.99 -3.97
C PRO A 146 -3.75 5.55 -4.72
N ALA A 147 -3.81 4.34 -5.27
CA ALA A 147 -5.00 3.78 -5.89
C ALA A 147 -6.21 3.65 -4.93
N ILE A 148 -5.97 3.29 -3.66
CA ILE A 148 -7.03 3.15 -2.66
C ILE A 148 -7.32 4.50 -1.97
N ALA A 149 -6.30 5.34 -1.80
CA ALA A 149 -6.48 6.72 -1.35
C ALA A 149 -7.35 7.52 -2.34
N ASP A 150 -7.09 7.42 -3.64
CA ASP A 150 -7.89 8.03 -4.70
C ASP A 150 -9.37 7.58 -4.66
N VAL A 151 -9.62 6.30 -4.41
CA VAL A 151 -10.99 5.78 -4.23
C VAL A 151 -11.65 6.31 -2.96
N LEU A 152 -10.96 6.31 -1.81
CA LEU A 152 -11.58 6.60 -0.51
C LEU A 152 -11.68 8.10 -0.19
N LEU A 153 -10.68 8.88 -0.61
CA LEU A 153 -10.56 10.30 -0.24
C LEU A 153 -11.34 11.23 -1.18
N ASN A 154 -11.63 10.79 -2.41
CA ASN A 154 -12.48 11.55 -3.35
C ASN A 154 -14.00 11.34 -3.11
N GLN A 155 -14.41 10.53 -2.13
CA GLN A 155 -15.83 10.35 -1.80
C GLN A 155 -16.40 11.61 -1.11
N PRO A 156 -17.66 12.01 -1.38
CA PRO A 156 -18.29 13.17 -0.75
C PRO A 156 -18.72 12.95 0.71
N GLN A 157 -18.66 11.71 1.21
CA GLN A 157 -18.94 11.34 2.60
C GLN A 157 -17.85 11.86 3.55
N PRO A 158 -18.21 12.28 4.77
CA PRO A 158 -17.28 12.41 5.89
C PRO A 158 -16.46 11.14 6.14
N LYS A 159 -15.20 11.34 6.55
CA LYS A 159 -14.18 10.30 6.65
C LYS A 159 -13.56 10.34 8.04
N ILE A 160 -13.38 9.17 8.65
CA ILE A 160 -12.53 9.02 9.83
C ILE A 160 -11.41 8.07 9.47
N LEU A 161 -10.18 8.58 9.47
CA LEU A 161 -8.95 7.84 9.28
C LEU A 161 -8.38 7.51 10.65
N VAL A 162 -7.96 6.27 10.84
CA VAL A 162 -7.27 5.78 12.05
C VAL A 162 -5.98 5.11 11.60
N GLY A 163 -4.89 5.35 12.33
CA GLY A 163 -3.59 4.76 12.01
C GLY A 163 -2.47 5.25 12.91
N ASP A 164 -1.24 4.87 12.55
CA ASP A 164 -0.01 5.33 13.20
C ASP A 164 1.05 5.65 12.15
N PRO A 165 1.44 6.94 11.96
CA PRO A 165 2.51 7.33 11.04
C PRO A 165 3.84 6.62 11.29
N HIS A 166 4.10 6.18 12.53
CA HIS A 166 5.33 5.51 12.93
C HIS A 166 5.33 4.00 12.62
N GLN A 167 4.17 3.40 12.32
CA GLN A 167 4.04 1.99 11.92
C GLN A 167 3.92 1.77 10.40
N GLN A 168 4.01 2.82 9.57
CA GLN A 168 4.04 2.65 8.11
C GLN A 168 5.24 1.77 7.69
N ILE A 169 4.94 0.56 7.19
CA ILE A 169 5.94 -0.43 6.74
C ILE A 169 5.74 -0.84 5.27
N TYR A 170 4.58 -0.53 4.66
CA TYR A 170 4.28 -0.93 3.28
C TYR A 170 4.70 0.10 2.22
N SER A 171 5.57 1.06 2.54
CA SER A 171 6.11 2.05 1.58
C SER A 171 6.75 1.41 0.33
N PHE A 172 7.29 0.18 0.45
CA PHE A 172 7.82 -0.60 -0.68
C PHE A 172 6.75 -1.06 -1.70
N ARG A 173 5.46 -0.98 -1.35
CA ARG A 173 4.31 -1.14 -2.26
C ARG A 173 3.87 0.17 -2.90
N GLY A 174 4.60 1.27 -2.67
CA GLY A 174 4.17 2.62 -3.06
C GLY A 174 3.08 3.20 -2.15
N ALA A 175 2.90 2.67 -0.92
CA ALA A 175 2.02 3.29 0.06
C ALA A 175 2.52 4.69 0.43
N VAL A 176 1.60 5.66 0.47
CA VAL A 176 1.88 7.06 0.83
C VAL A 176 1.15 7.35 2.13
N ASN A 177 1.77 8.13 3.03
CA ASN A 177 1.16 8.46 4.33
C ASN A 177 -0.09 9.34 4.11
N SER A 178 -1.23 8.68 3.92
CA SER A 178 -2.45 9.31 3.47
C SER A 178 -3.11 10.16 4.56
N MET A 179 -2.71 9.99 5.83
CA MET A 179 -3.11 10.88 6.91
C MET A 179 -2.49 12.28 6.79
N GLN A 180 -1.36 12.44 6.07
CA GLN A 180 -0.76 13.74 5.76
C GLN A 180 -1.31 14.37 4.46
N LEU A 181 -1.99 13.59 3.61
CA LEU A 181 -2.60 14.08 2.36
C LEU A 181 -3.99 14.72 2.57
N VAL A 182 -4.60 14.51 3.73
CA VAL A 182 -5.98 14.89 4.03
C VAL A 182 -6.03 16.19 4.83
N ASN A 183 -6.82 17.15 4.37
CA ASN A 183 -7.16 18.34 5.15
C ASN A 183 -8.08 17.97 6.32
N ALA A 184 -7.47 17.57 7.43
CA ALA A 184 -8.16 17.24 8.68
C ALA A 184 -9.02 18.41 9.16
N SER A 185 -10.29 18.14 9.47
CA SER A 185 -11.15 19.06 10.23
C SER A 185 -10.84 18.99 11.72
N HIS A 186 -10.50 17.79 12.22
CA HIS A 186 -9.97 17.57 13.57
C HIS A 186 -8.96 16.42 13.55
N THR A 187 -7.94 16.50 14.40
CA THR A 187 -7.00 15.40 14.65
C THR A 187 -6.97 15.11 16.15
N PHE A 188 -7.16 13.84 16.52
CA PHE A 188 -7.11 13.36 17.89
C PHE A 188 -5.99 12.34 18.05
N TYR A 189 -5.46 12.22 19.27
CA TYR A 189 -4.35 11.31 19.58
C TYR A 189 -4.74 10.34 20.70
N LEU A 190 -4.69 9.04 20.40
CA LEU A 190 -5.04 7.99 21.37
C LEU A 190 -3.79 7.63 22.19
N THR A 191 -3.63 8.27 23.35
CA THR A 191 -2.34 8.30 24.04
C THR A 191 -2.04 7.10 24.94
N GLN A 192 -2.74 5.97 24.79
CA GLN A 192 -2.78 4.90 25.81
C GLN A 192 -2.86 3.52 25.17
N SER A 193 -1.83 2.70 25.39
CA SER A 193 -1.82 1.28 25.01
C SER A 193 -2.32 0.43 26.17
N PHE A 194 -3.44 -0.27 25.98
CA PHE A 194 -3.91 -1.30 26.90
C PHE A 194 -3.23 -2.66 26.67
N ARG A 195 -2.28 -2.75 25.72
CA ARG A 195 -1.61 -4.00 25.32
C ARG A 195 -0.39 -4.34 26.19
N PHE A 196 0.22 -3.35 26.83
CA PHE A 196 1.45 -3.50 27.60
C PHE A 196 1.55 -2.44 28.71
N GLY A 197 2.30 -2.76 29.77
CA GLY A 197 2.61 -1.86 30.87
C GLY A 197 3.64 -0.76 30.53
N PRO A 198 3.93 0.13 31.49
CA PRO A 198 4.72 1.33 31.27
C PRO A 198 6.19 1.05 30.90
N GLU A 199 6.73 -0.12 31.25
CA GLU A 199 8.13 -0.50 31.01
C GLU A 199 8.41 -0.64 29.51
N ILE A 200 7.53 -1.37 28.82
CA ILE A 200 7.58 -1.57 27.36
C ILE A 200 7.28 -0.25 26.64
N ALA A 201 6.33 0.53 27.17
CA ALA A 201 5.97 1.83 26.63
C ALA A 201 7.13 2.84 26.66
N PHE A 202 7.89 2.88 27.77
CA PHE A 202 9.08 3.72 27.91
C PHE A 202 10.17 3.37 26.90
N VAL A 203 10.48 2.08 26.71
CA VAL A 203 11.48 1.63 25.72
C VAL A 203 11.04 1.99 24.30
N ALA A 204 9.77 1.73 23.95
CA ALA A 204 9.24 2.05 22.63
C ALA A 204 9.19 3.57 22.37
N ALA A 205 8.80 4.38 23.35
CA ALA A 205 8.85 5.84 23.26
C ALA A 205 10.30 6.34 23.03
N THR A 206 11.26 5.81 23.80
CA THR A 206 12.69 6.18 23.66
C THR A 206 13.19 5.86 22.25
N CYS A 207 12.82 4.71 21.68
CA CYS A 207 13.16 4.39 20.29
C CYS A 207 12.52 5.34 19.28
N VAL A 208 11.26 5.75 19.46
CA VAL A 208 10.57 6.70 18.57
C VAL A 208 11.18 8.10 18.67
N GLU A 209 11.48 8.59 19.88
CA GLU A 209 12.10 9.90 20.09
C GLU A 209 13.52 9.94 19.49
N VAL A 210 14.38 8.97 19.82
CA VAL A 210 15.78 8.96 19.37
C VAL A 210 15.93 8.70 17.87
N LEU A 211 15.07 7.85 17.27
CA LEU A 211 15.20 7.46 15.85
C LEU A 211 14.33 8.28 14.89
N LYS A 212 13.27 8.95 15.37
CA LYS A 212 12.32 9.72 14.53
C LYS A 212 12.12 11.17 14.97
N GLY A 213 12.66 11.59 16.12
CA GLY A 213 12.61 12.98 16.60
C GLY A 213 11.24 13.44 17.12
N GLU A 214 10.27 12.53 17.26
CA GLU A 214 8.95 12.82 17.81
C GLU A 214 9.00 12.89 19.34
N LYS A 215 8.34 13.90 19.93
CA LYS A 215 8.39 14.22 21.36
C LYS A 215 7.13 13.82 22.13
N LYS A 216 6.12 13.35 21.41
CA LYS A 216 4.94 12.72 22.00
C LYS A 216 5.35 11.31 22.46
N THR A 217 5.12 10.97 23.73
CA THR A 217 5.67 9.78 24.41
C THR A 217 4.80 8.52 24.18
N LEU A 218 4.87 7.45 24.99
CA LEU A 218 3.94 6.33 24.91
C LEU A 218 3.50 5.89 26.31
N VAL A 219 2.20 5.75 26.55
CA VAL A 219 1.67 5.23 27.83
C VAL A 219 1.32 3.76 27.70
N GLY A 220 1.84 2.94 28.61
CA GLY A 220 1.40 1.58 28.83
C GLY A 220 0.43 1.48 30.00
N ASN A 221 -0.85 1.27 29.70
CA ASN A 221 -1.94 1.02 30.66
C ASN A 221 -2.38 -0.46 30.66
N GLY A 222 -1.62 -1.35 30.02
CA GLY A 222 -1.78 -2.80 30.14
C GLY A 222 -1.12 -3.34 31.42
N ILE A 223 -1.09 -4.68 31.54
CA ILE A 223 -0.40 -5.36 32.65
C ILE A 223 1.11 -5.02 32.59
N PRO A 224 1.76 -4.67 33.73
CA PRO A 224 3.21 -4.49 33.82
C PRO A 224 3.99 -5.65 33.19
N GLY A 225 5.00 -5.31 32.39
CA GLY A 225 5.90 -6.32 31.81
C GLY A 225 6.99 -6.73 32.80
N GLU A 226 7.42 -8.00 32.78
CA GLU A 226 8.64 -8.42 33.47
C GLU A 226 9.88 -7.86 32.74
N PHE A 227 10.17 -6.56 32.96
CA PHE A 227 11.31 -5.88 32.36
C PHE A 227 12.16 -5.16 33.42
N SER A 228 13.01 -5.93 34.09
CA SER A 228 13.91 -5.48 35.16
C SER A 228 15.07 -4.62 34.63
N LEU A 229 14.79 -3.38 34.22
CA LEU A 229 15.82 -2.33 34.17
C LEU A 229 16.24 -2.00 35.62
N ARG A 230 17.39 -2.55 36.03
CA ARG A 230 18.01 -2.14 37.29
C ARG A 230 18.61 -0.73 37.12
N GLU A 231 18.45 0.05 38.18
CA GLU A 231 19.01 1.39 38.39
C GLU A 231 18.36 2.55 37.59
N THR A 232 17.49 3.25 38.32
CA THR A 232 17.48 4.72 38.40
C THR A 232 17.07 5.52 37.16
N LEU A 233 15.78 5.86 37.10
CA LEU A 233 15.32 7.25 36.97
C LEU A 233 13.86 7.38 37.47
N GLY A 234 13.45 8.57 37.89
CA GLY A 234 12.13 8.80 38.49
C GLY A 234 11.01 8.74 37.44
N ILE A 235 10.04 7.85 37.62
CA ILE A 235 8.92 7.67 36.69
C ILE A 235 7.94 8.85 36.82
N TYR A 236 8.04 9.82 35.91
CA TYR A 236 7.00 10.80 35.64
C TYR A 236 6.10 10.30 34.51
N PRO A 237 4.75 10.38 34.63
CA PRO A 237 3.85 9.98 33.56
C PRO A 237 3.89 10.98 32.38
N MET A 238 4.16 10.48 31.16
CA MET A 238 4.18 11.26 29.91
C MET A 238 3.49 10.48 28.77
N TYR A 239 2.93 11.17 27.76
CA TYR A 239 1.79 10.68 26.96
C TYR A 239 2.00 10.64 25.43
N SER A 240 1.55 9.56 24.74
CA SER A 240 0.96 9.44 23.35
C SER A 240 0.93 7.95 22.89
N GLN A 241 0.80 7.48 21.63
CA GLN A 241 0.01 7.92 20.45
C GLN A 241 -0.57 6.69 19.72
N TRP A 242 -1.76 6.87 19.12
CA TRP A 242 -2.13 6.54 17.73
C TRP A 242 -2.80 7.83 17.18
N GLU A 243 -2.99 7.99 15.88
CA GLU A 243 -3.69 9.15 15.31
C GLU A 243 -5.10 8.80 14.79
N VAL A 244 -6.05 9.73 15.01
CA VAL A 244 -7.40 9.69 14.45
C VAL A 244 -7.67 11.02 13.76
N VAL A 245 -7.74 11.00 12.43
CA VAL A 245 -7.98 12.16 11.57
C VAL A 245 -9.43 12.15 11.10
N VAL A 246 -10.19 13.19 11.44
CA VAL A 246 -11.57 13.40 10.99
C VAL A 246 -11.59 14.44 9.88
N ALA A 247 -12.12 14.08 8.71
CA ALA A 247 -12.23 14.94 7.55
C ALA A 247 -13.64 14.92 6.95
N ARG A 248 -13.92 15.89 6.08
CA ARG A 248 -15.16 15.92 5.28
C ARG A 248 -14.95 15.23 3.94
#